data_AF-A0A485M9Z6-F1
#
_entry.id   AF-A0A485M9Z6-F1
#
_cell.length_a   1.000
_cell.length_b   1.000
_cell.length_c   1.000
_cell.angle_alpha   90.00
_cell.angle_beta   90.00
_cell.angle_gamma   90.00
#
_symmetry.space_group_name_H-M   'P 1'
#
loop_
_entity.id
_entity.type
_entity.pdbx_description
1 polymer ?
#
loop_
_entity_poly.entity_id
_entity_poly.type
_entity_poly.pdbx_seq_one_letter_code
_entity_poly.pdbx_strand_id
1 'polypeptide(L)'
;MVHNVLKEVEAEALALATNKTGSEIMQELLGFSPLKPLCRVWATLRSNFRFVACHRCGVHVLQSALLQLPRLLGSPAEKEEEDVEEEEDGKDGPLETLEELVLGLASEVCDDFLFYCGDTHGSFVVRTLLQVLGGTLLESERARHRGSQSPEAQRAPAREGKPSDFEVPETFLNRLQDLSSCFLKDIAVFITDKISSFCLQVALQILHRKLPQFCAQLCSAVIGYLSSRNSSADGSPLLLFLRDQTSSRLLEQVLLVLEPPRLQSLFEDHFQGQLQTLAAHPIANFPLQRLLDAVTTPELLSPVFEELSPALEAVLAQGHPGVVIALVGACRRVGAHQARVLQLLLEAFHCAEPPSRQVACVPLFATLTAYEVYYRLAEEEGAVPAEHQVRWKWPRPGLWGK
;
A
#
# COMPACT_ATOMS: atom_id res chain seq x y z
N MET A 1 -30.65 -18.37 16.85
CA MET A 1 -31.06 -17.37 15.84
C MET A 1 -30.07 -17.32 14.67
N VAL A 2 -28.76 -17.14 14.92
CA VAL A 2 -27.73 -17.12 13.86
C VAL A 2 -27.70 -18.40 13.01
N HIS A 3 -27.83 -19.58 13.62
CA HIS A 3 -27.83 -20.86 12.88
C HIS A 3 -28.96 -20.95 11.82
N ASN A 4 -30.20 -20.62 12.20
CA ASN A 4 -31.35 -20.64 11.28
C ASN A 4 -31.21 -19.62 10.15
N VAL A 5 -30.63 -18.45 10.42
CA VAL A 5 -30.35 -17.44 9.39
C VAL A 5 -29.30 -17.96 8.39
N LEU A 6 -28.25 -18.64 8.88
CA LEU A 6 -27.20 -19.16 8.01
C LEU A 6 -27.68 -20.31 7.11
N LYS A 7 -28.60 -21.15 7.59
CA LYS A 7 -29.22 -22.21 6.77
C LYS A 7 -30.05 -21.64 5.61
N GLU A 8 -30.81 -20.58 5.86
CA GLU A 8 -31.55 -19.88 4.79
C GLU A 8 -30.59 -19.17 3.82
N VAL A 9 -29.53 -18.55 4.34
CA VAL A 9 -28.49 -17.89 3.52
C VAL A 9 -27.77 -18.90 2.64
N GLU A 10 -27.55 -20.13 3.09
CA GLU A 10 -26.92 -21.20 2.31
C GLU A 10 -27.75 -21.54 1.06
N ALA A 11 -29.06 -21.72 1.21
CA ALA A 11 -29.96 -22.07 0.10
C ALA A 11 -30.03 -20.96 -0.97
N GLU A 12 -29.96 -19.69 -0.55
CA GLU A 12 -30.07 -18.52 -1.42
C GLU A 12 -28.73 -17.80 -1.63
N ALA A 13 -27.60 -18.46 -1.34
CA ALA A 13 -26.28 -17.82 -1.24
C ALA A 13 -25.91 -17.04 -2.50
N LEU A 14 -26.16 -17.62 -3.68
CA LEU A 14 -25.86 -16.99 -4.96
C LEU A 14 -26.71 -15.74 -5.22
N ALA A 15 -28.01 -15.81 -4.95
CA ALA A 15 -28.95 -14.71 -5.14
C ALA A 15 -28.64 -13.57 -4.18
N LEU A 16 -28.33 -13.89 -2.91
CA LEU A 16 -27.94 -12.91 -1.91
C LEU A 16 -26.60 -12.25 -2.24
N ALA A 17 -25.58 -13.03 -2.61
CA ALA A 17 -24.25 -12.50 -2.93
C ALA A 17 -24.24 -11.57 -4.14
N THR A 18 -25.19 -11.74 -5.06
CA THR A 18 -25.31 -10.91 -6.28
C THR A 18 -26.38 -9.83 -6.18
N ASN A 19 -27.06 -9.73 -5.04
CA ASN A 19 -27.94 -8.60 -4.71
C ASN A 19 -27.18 -7.54 -3.90
N LYS A 20 -27.43 -6.25 -4.13
CA LYS A 20 -26.74 -5.17 -3.40
C LYS A 20 -26.93 -5.30 -1.88
N THR A 21 -28.17 -5.27 -1.41
CA THR A 21 -28.49 -5.35 0.02
C THR A 21 -28.18 -6.74 0.58
N GLY A 22 -28.49 -7.79 -0.18
CA GLY A 22 -28.17 -9.17 0.20
C GLY A 22 -26.67 -9.37 0.45
N SER A 23 -25.83 -8.82 -0.43
CA SER A 23 -24.38 -8.95 -0.32
C SER A 23 -23.83 -8.20 0.89
N GLU A 24 -24.36 -7.02 1.22
CA GLU A 24 -23.94 -6.25 2.40
C GLU A 24 -24.25 -7.03 3.69
N ILE A 25 -25.48 -7.56 3.80
CA ILE A 25 -25.89 -8.41 4.93
C ILE A 25 -25.01 -9.66 5.01
N MET A 26 -24.74 -10.31 3.88
CA MET A 26 -23.94 -11.52 3.83
C MET A 26 -22.49 -11.29 4.27
N GLN A 27 -21.88 -10.18 3.88
CA GLN A 27 -20.53 -9.79 4.33
C GLN A 27 -20.49 -9.59 5.85
N GLU A 28 -21.51 -8.94 6.42
CA GLU A 28 -21.62 -8.76 7.87
C GLU A 28 -21.80 -10.10 8.58
N LEU A 29 -22.72 -10.95 8.10
CA LEU A 29 -22.96 -12.28 8.67
C LEU A 29 -21.68 -13.14 8.67
N LEU A 30 -20.94 -13.18 7.56
CA LEU A 30 -19.68 -13.90 7.45
C LEU A 30 -18.65 -13.44 8.50
N GLY A 31 -18.70 -12.19 8.94
CA GLY A 31 -17.84 -11.66 10.00
C GLY A 31 -17.96 -12.38 11.34
N PHE A 32 -19.11 -13.02 11.61
CA PHE A 32 -19.42 -13.68 12.87
C PHE A 32 -19.83 -15.14 12.71
N SER A 33 -19.93 -15.65 11.47
CA SER A 33 -20.29 -17.04 11.19
C SER A 33 -19.29 -18.03 11.78
N PRO A 34 -19.74 -19.11 12.45
CA PRO A 34 -18.89 -20.25 12.81
C PRO A 34 -18.26 -20.90 11.57
N LEU A 35 -17.26 -21.78 11.78
CA LEU A 35 -16.49 -22.38 10.69
C LEU A 35 -17.38 -23.18 9.73
N LYS A 36 -18.15 -24.15 10.25
CA LYS A 36 -18.97 -25.05 9.43
C LYS A 36 -19.97 -24.30 8.51
N PRO A 37 -20.82 -23.38 9.00
CA PRO A 37 -21.72 -22.62 8.14
C PRO A 37 -21.02 -21.72 7.11
N LEU A 38 -19.88 -21.12 7.47
CA LEU A 38 -19.11 -20.30 6.53
C LEU A 38 -18.57 -21.16 5.37
N CYS A 39 -18.02 -22.34 5.68
CA CYS A 39 -17.56 -23.28 4.67
C CYS A 39 -18.68 -23.74 3.73
N ARG A 40 -19.89 -24.02 4.25
CA ARG A 40 -21.06 -24.36 3.42
C ARG A 40 -21.44 -23.25 2.45
N VAL A 41 -21.56 -22.02 2.95
CA VAL A 41 -21.85 -20.84 2.11
C VAL A 41 -20.80 -20.66 1.02
N TRP A 42 -19.51 -20.82 1.37
CA TRP A 42 -18.43 -20.73 0.39
C TRP A 42 -18.54 -21.83 -0.66
N ALA A 43 -18.75 -23.08 -0.27
CA ALA A 43 -18.91 -24.21 -1.19
C ALA A 43 -20.03 -23.95 -2.21
N THR A 44 -21.19 -23.43 -1.77
CA THR A 44 -22.30 -23.05 -2.67
C THR A 44 -21.90 -21.95 -3.67
N LEU A 45 -21.17 -20.92 -3.22
CA LEU A 45 -20.70 -19.86 -4.12
C LEU A 45 -19.63 -20.35 -5.11
N ARG A 46 -18.80 -21.31 -4.71
CA ARG A 46 -17.71 -21.84 -5.52
C ARG A 46 -18.20 -22.50 -6.81
N SER A 47 -19.37 -23.17 -6.80
CA SER A 47 -19.95 -23.74 -8.02
C SER A 47 -20.25 -22.70 -9.11
N ASN A 48 -20.31 -21.41 -8.75
CA ASN A 48 -20.51 -20.28 -9.65
C ASN A 48 -19.37 -19.25 -9.54
N PHE A 49 -18.17 -19.70 -9.14
CA PHE A 49 -17.09 -18.81 -8.73
C PHE A 49 -16.80 -17.69 -9.73
N ARG A 50 -16.57 -18.01 -11.01
CA ARG A 50 -16.29 -16.98 -12.04
C ARG A 50 -17.35 -15.88 -12.07
N PHE A 51 -18.63 -16.26 -12.03
CA PHE A 51 -19.74 -15.29 -12.03
C PHE A 51 -19.73 -14.43 -10.77
N VAL A 52 -19.53 -15.03 -9.59
CA VAL A 52 -19.51 -14.32 -8.31
C VAL A 52 -18.29 -13.39 -8.20
N ALA A 53 -17.11 -13.88 -8.58
CA ALA A 53 -15.83 -13.15 -8.50
C ALA A 53 -15.79 -11.93 -9.42
N CYS A 54 -16.42 -12.02 -10.60
CA CYS A 54 -16.52 -10.91 -11.55
C CYS A 54 -17.77 -10.04 -11.33
N HIS A 55 -18.58 -10.33 -10.32
CA HIS A 55 -19.77 -9.54 -10.00
C HIS A 55 -19.45 -8.42 -8.99
N ARG A 56 -19.94 -7.20 -9.27
CA ARG A 56 -19.73 -5.99 -8.44
C ARG A 56 -20.08 -6.12 -6.96
N CYS A 57 -21.02 -7.00 -6.62
CA CYS A 57 -21.39 -7.32 -5.24
C CYS A 57 -20.76 -8.63 -4.75
N GLY A 58 -20.68 -9.63 -5.64
CA GLY A 58 -20.30 -11.00 -5.27
C GLY A 58 -18.83 -11.09 -4.86
N VAL A 59 -17.98 -10.31 -5.53
CA VAL A 59 -16.56 -10.18 -5.21
C VAL A 59 -16.33 -9.83 -3.73
N HIS A 60 -17.12 -8.91 -3.17
CA HIS A 60 -16.94 -8.44 -1.81
C HIS A 60 -17.41 -9.47 -0.76
N VAL A 61 -18.36 -10.33 -1.13
CA VAL A 61 -18.73 -11.50 -0.31
C VAL A 61 -17.57 -12.49 -0.24
N LEU A 62 -16.94 -12.80 -1.38
CA LEU A 62 -15.77 -13.68 -1.43
C LEU A 62 -14.59 -13.11 -0.65
N GLN A 63 -14.31 -11.81 -0.81
CA GLN A 63 -13.28 -11.13 -0.01
C GLN A 63 -13.59 -11.21 1.49
N SER A 64 -14.84 -10.98 1.88
CA SER A 64 -15.25 -11.04 3.28
C SER A 64 -15.06 -12.42 3.88
N ALA A 65 -15.39 -13.49 3.13
CA ALA A 65 -15.15 -14.87 3.54
C ALA A 65 -13.65 -15.16 3.70
N LEU A 66 -12.84 -14.80 2.70
CA LEU A 66 -11.38 -14.95 2.75
C LEU A 66 -10.76 -14.22 3.94
N LEU A 67 -11.23 -13.02 4.26
CA LEU A 67 -10.69 -12.20 5.34
C LEU A 67 -11.06 -12.72 6.74
N GLN A 68 -11.88 -13.77 6.85
CA GLN A 68 -12.10 -14.48 8.11
C GLN A 68 -11.03 -15.54 8.41
N LEU A 69 -10.15 -15.89 7.46
CA LEU A 69 -9.13 -16.92 7.67
C LEU A 69 -8.31 -16.76 8.96
N PRO A 70 -7.85 -15.56 9.37
CA PRO A 70 -7.06 -15.42 10.60
C PRO A 70 -7.79 -15.90 11.86
N ARG A 71 -9.12 -15.70 11.95
CA ARG A 71 -9.90 -16.18 13.10
C ARG A 71 -10.26 -17.65 12.99
N LEU A 72 -10.43 -18.15 11.76
CA LEU A 72 -10.88 -19.52 11.51
C LEU A 72 -9.74 -20.54 11.60
N LEU A 73 -8.52 -20.18 11.18
CA LEU A 73 -7.34 -21.05 11.29
C LEU A 73 -6.81 -21.13 12.73
N GLY A 74 -6.99 -20.08 13.53
CA GLY A 74 -6.51 -20.01 14.91
C GLY A 74 -7.46 -20.58 15.96
N SER A 75 -8.66 -21.02 15.58
CA SER A 75 -9.60 -21.63 16.52
C SER A 75 -9.22 -23.09 16.74
N PRO A 76 -8.93 -23.54 17.98
CA PRO A 76 -8.71 -24.96 18.23
C PRO A 76 -9.97 -25.72 17.84
N ALA A 77 -9.81 -26.71 16.94
CA ALA A 77 -10.87 -27.57 16.43
C ALA A 77 -11.66 -28.31 17.54
N GLU A 78 -11.12 -28.32 18.77
CA GLU A 78 -11.56 -29.14 19.90
C GLU A 78 -12.88 -28.72 20.58
N LYS A 79 -13.61 -27.69 20.09
CA LYS A 79 -14.89 -27.27 20.71
C LYS A 79 -16.11 -27.23 19.80
N GLU A 80 -15.95 -27.40 18.48
CA GLU A 80 -17.10 -27.39 17.54
C GLU A 80 -17.51 -28.81 17.07
N GLU A 81 -16.76 -29.84 17.45
CA GLU A 81 -17.11 -31.24 17.17
C GLU A 81 -18.16 -31.76 18.17
N GLU A 82 -18.08 -31.41 19.46
CA GLU A 82 -19.01 -31.96 20.48
C GLU A 82 -20.44 -31.38 20.44
N ASP A 83 -20.66 -30.16 19.93
CA ASP A 83 -21.98 -29.49 19.99
C ASP A 83 -22.84 -29.65 18.72
N VAL A 84 -22.37 -30.34 17.67
CA VAL A 84 -23.06 -30.40 16.36
C VAL A 84 -23.34 -31.82 15.87
N GLU A 85 -22.91 -32.87 16.59
CA GLU A 85 -23.25 -34.27 16.23
C GLU A 85 -24.76 -34.57 16.30
N GLU A 86 -25.60 -33.68 16.83
CA GLU A 86 -27.05 -33.93 16.98
C GLU A 86 -27.94 -33.54 15.77
N GLU A 87 -27.42 -32.89 14.72
CA GLU A 87 -28.26 -32.51 13.55
C GLU A 87 -27.62 -32.79 12.17
N GLU A 88 -27.06 -33.98 11.94
CA GLU A 88 -26.88 -34.47 10.55
C GLU A 88 -28.13 -35.24 10.08
N ASP A 89 -29.03 -34.54 9.39
CA ASP A 89 -29.96 -35.18 8.46
C ASP A 89 -29.11 -35.68 7.27
N GLY A 90 -28.90 -37.00 7.18
CA GLY A 90 -27.87 -37.68 6.37
C GLY A 90 -27.99 -37.54 4.84
N LYS A 91 -27.97 -36.32 4.31
CA LYS A 91 -28.00 -36.00 2.88
C LYS A 91 -26.83 -35.18 2.37
N ASP A 92 -26.00 -34.60 3.24
CA ASP A 92 -24.86 -33.81 2.83
C ASP A 92 -23.59 -34.70 2.76
N GLY A 93 -22.88 -34.64 1.64
CA GLY A 93 -21.58 -35.32 1.48
C GLY A 93 -20.49 -34.72 2.39
N PRO A 94 -19.27 -35.30 2.39
CA PRO A 94 -18.18 -34.78 3.23
C PRO A 94 -17.89 -33.31 2.89
N LEU A 95 -17.94 -32.45 3.90
CA LEU A 95 -17.66 -31.02 3.78
C LEU A 95 -16.16 -30.81 3.52
N GLU A 96 -15.81 -30.06 2.47
CA GLU A 96 -14.43 -29.61 2.25
C GLU A 96 -13.94 -28.82 3.47
N THR A 97 -12.71 -29.09 3.89
CA THR A 97 -12.04 -28.30 4.93
C THR A 97 -11.81 -26.86 4.45
N LEU A 98 -11.60 -25.93 5.38
CA LEU A 98 -11.27 -24.54 5.02
C LEU A 98 -10.02 -24.45 4.15
N GLU A 99 -9.02 -25.28 4.44
CA GLU A 99 -7.79 -25.35 3.66
C GLU A 99 -8.07 -25.78 2.22
N GLU A 100 -8.85 -26.85 2.02
CA GLU A 100 -9.24 -27.35 0.70
C GLU A 100 -10.06 -26.31 -0.09
N LEU A 101 -10.96 -25.57 0.56
CA LEU A 101 -11.73 -24.51 -0.08
C LEU A 101 -10.83 -23.37 -0.59
N VAL A 102 -9.85 -22.95 0.20
CA VAL A 102 -8.92 -21.88 -0.16
C VAL A 102 -7.97 -22.33 -1.27
N LEU A 103 -7.40 -23.54 -1.16
CA LEU A 103 -6.52 -24.11 -2.17
C LEU A 103 -7.27 -24.36 -3.48
N GLY A 104 -8.51 -24.82 -3.39
CA GLY A 104 -9.39 -25.05 -4.52
C GLY A 104 -9.75 -23.76 -5.26
N LEU A 105 -10.07 -22.69 -4.53
CA LEU A 105 -10.21 -21.35 -5.08
C LEU A 105 -8.92 -20.88 -5.78
N ALA A 106 -7.76 -21.09 -5.14
CA ALA A 106 -6.48 -20.74 -5.74
C ALA A 106 -6.15 -21.58 -6.97
N SER A 107 -6.66 -22.81 -7.08
CA SER A 107 -6.61 -23.60 -8.32
C SER A 107 -7.36 -22.90 -9.44
N GLU A 108 -8.63 -22.59 -9.21
CA GLU A 108 -9.50 -22.00 -10.23
C GLU A 108 -9.00 -20.62 -10.68
N VAL A 109 -8.50 -19.80 -9.76
CA VAL A 109 -7.87 -18.52 -10.10
C VAL A 109 -6.61 -18.72 -10.93
N CYS A 110 -5.81 -19.74 -10.65
CA CYS A 110 -4.58 -20.02 -11.39
C CYS A 110 -4.86 -20.48 -12.83
N ASP A 111 -5.94 -21.24 -13.05
CA ASP A 111 -6.31 -21.78 -14.36
C ASP A 111 -6.66 -20.68 -15.38
N ASP A 112 -7.17 -19.53 -14.92
CA ASP A 112 -7.44 -18.35 -15.76
C ASP A 112 -6.91 -17.06 -15.10
N PHE A 113 -5.65 -17.11 -14.66
CA PHE A 113 -5.03 -16.05 -13.84
C PHE A 113 -5.06 -14.67 -14.48
N LEU A 114 -4.75 -14.60 -15.78
CA LEU A 114 -4.70 -13.33 -16.52
C LEU A 114 -6.09 -12.68 -16.61
N PHE A 115 -7.14 -13.49 -16.84
CA PHE A 115 -8.52 -13.02 -16.87
C PHE A 115 -8.93 -12.40 -15.53
N TYR A 116 -8.73 -13.12 -14.43
CA TYR A 116 -9.12 -12.60 -13.11
C TYR A 116 -8.33 -11.35 -12.72
N CYS A 117 -7.03 -11.30 -13.03
CA CYS A 117 -6.21 -10.12 -12.75
C CYS A 117 -6.63 -8.90 -13.58
N GLY A 118 -7.07 -9.10 -14.83
CA GLY A 118 -7.53 -8.02 -15.71
C GLY A 118 -8.98 -7.59 -15.47
N ASP A 119 -9.78 -8.41 -14.77
CA ASP A 119 -11.17 -8.06 -14.48
C ASP A 119 -11.29 -7.00 -13.38
N THR A 120 -12.22 -6.05 -13.58
CA THR A 120 -12.43 -4.92 -12.67
C THR A 120 -12.85 -5.36 -11.28
N HIS A 121 -13.54 -6.50 -11.17
CA HIS A 121 -13.96 -7.08 -9.90
C HIS A 121 -13.08 -8.26 -9.49
N GLY A 122 -12.81 -9.20 -10.40
CA GLY A 122 -12.01 -10.40 -10.17
C GLY A 122 -10.63 -10.10 -9.57
N SER A 123 -10.01 -8.98 -9.95
CA SER A 123 -8.71 -8.56 -9.42
C SER A 123 -8.71 -8.35 -7.89
N PHE A 124 -9.86 -8.04 -7.29
CA PHE A 124 -9.97 -7.95 -5.83
C PHE A 124 -9.84 -9.32 -5.17
N VAL A 125 -10.43 -10.38 -5.75
CA VAL A 125 -10.28 -11.75 -5.23
C VAL A 125 -8.81 -12.16 -5.30
N VAL A 126 -8.13 -11.92 -6.43
CA VAL A 126 -6.70 -12.26 -6.57
C VAL A 126 -5.86 -11.56 -5.50
N ARG A 127 -6.06 -10.25 -5.29
CA ARG A 127 -5.34 -9.47 -4.27
C ARG A 127 -5.60 -9.96 -2.85
N THR A 128 -6.84 -10.31 -2.51
CA THR A 128 -7.15 -10.87 -1.20
C THR A 128 -6.58 -12.28 -1.06
N LEU A 129 -6.61 -13.09 -2.11
CA LEU A 129 -6.08 -14.44 -2.11
C LEU A 129 -4.56 -14.45 -1.88
N LEU A 130 -3.80 -13.58 -2.55
CA LEU A 130 -2.36 -13.39 -2.32
C LEU A 130 -2.05 -13.09 -0.84
N GLN A 131 -2.83 -12.18 -0.24
CA GLN A 131 -2.69 -11.80 1.17
C GLN A 131 -2.95 -12.98 2.12
N VAL A 132 -4.05 -13.70 1.91
CA VAL A 132 -4.41 -14.77 2.84
C VAL A 132 -3.53 -16.01 2.69
N LEU A 133 -3.10 -16.36 1.48
CA LEU A 133 -2.12 -17.42 1.26
C LEU A 133 -0.76 -17.08 1.88
N GLY A 134 -0.38 -15.80 1.87
CA GLY A 134 0.83 -15.31 2.54
C GLY A 134 0.68 -15.13 4.05
N GLY A 135 -0.50 -15.34 4.63
CA GLY A 135 -0.71 -15.09 6.06
C GLY A 135 -0.44 -13.64 6.46
N THR A 136 -0.77 -12.66 5.60
CA THR A 136 -0.53 -11.23 5.84
C THR A 136 -1.66 -10.39 5.28
N LEU A 137 -2.34 -9.64 6.15
CA LEU A 137 -3.38 -8.70 5.73
C LEU A 137 -2.84 -7.27 5.69
N LEU A 138 -3.03 -6.62 4.54
CA LEU A 138 -2.72 -5.22 4.33
C LEU A 138 -3.87 -4.33 4.85
N GLU A 139 -3.54 -3.13 5.32
CA GLU A 139 -4.55 -2.26 5.95
C GLU A 139 -5.65 -1.77 5.00
N SER A 140 -5.35 -1.63 3.70
CA SER A 140 -6.33 -1.19 2.69
C SER A 140 -7.56 -2.09 2.63
N GLU A 141 -7.41 -3.39 2.94
CA GLU A 141 -8.52 -4.32 3.03
C GLU A 141 -9.28 -4.19 4.36
N ARG A 142 -8.59 -3.86 5.46
CA ARG A 142 -9.22 -3.66 6.78
C ARG A 142 -10.10 -2.41 6.84
N ALA A 143 -9.65 -1.31 6.24
CA ALA A 143 -10.38 -0.04 6.24
C ALA A 143 -11.72 -0.12 5.50
N ARG A 144 -11.88 -1.10 4.59
CA ARG A 144 -13.16 -1.33 3.87
C ARG A 144 -14.18 -2.12 4.69
N HIS A 145 -13.73 -3.01 5.59
CA HIS A 145 -14.63 -3.74 6.49
C HIS A 145 -15.12 -2.91 7.69
N ARG A 146 -14.40 -1.85 8.05
CA ARG A 146 -14.89 -0.85 9.00
C ARG A 146 -15.65 0.20 8.23
N GLY A 147 -16.97 0.04 8.15
CA GLY A 147 -17.86 0.89 7.35
C GLY A 147 -17.56 2.39 7.44
N SER A 148 -17.66 3.05 6.28
CA SER A 148 -17.74 4.51 6.12
C SER A 148 -16.59 5.30 6.77
N GLN A 149 -15.44 5.41 6.08
CA GLN A 149 -14.57 6.58 6.24
C GLN A 149 -14.87 7.60 5.15
N SER A 150 -15.09 8.84 5.57
CA SER A 150 -15.38 10.01 4.73
C SER A 150 -14.29 10.26 3.67
N PRO A 151 -14.64 10.83 2.50
CA PRO A 151 -13.69 11.12 1.43
C PRO A 151 -12.52 12.04 1.83
N GLU A 152 -12.64 12.76 2.95
CA GLU A 152 -11.62 13.69 3.46
C GLU A 152 -10.39 13.00 4.09
N ALA A 153 -10.49 11.72 4.47
CA ALA A 153 -9.35 10.95 5.01
C ALA A 153 -8.34 10.51 3.92
N GLN A 154 -8.69 10.66 2.63
CA GLN A 154 -7.85 10.25 1.50
C GLN A 154 -6.75 11.26 1.14
N ARG A 155 -6.71 12.44 1.79
CA ARG A 155 -5.74 13.52 1.49
C ARG A 155 -4.49 13.53 2.37
N ALA A 156 -4.42 12.70 3.41
CA ALA A 156 -3.16 12.47 4.10
C ALA A 156 -2.30 11.51 3.25
N PRO A 157 -0.97 11.72 3.11
CA PRO A 157 -0.12 10.67 2.56
C PRO A 157 -0.39 9.43 3.39
N ALA A 158 -0.78 8.33 2.73
CA ALA A 158 -1.05 7.07 3.38
C ALA A 158 0.15 6.73 4.26
N ARG A 159 0.02 6.99 5.58
CA ARG A 159 0.87 6.32 6.55
C ARG A 159 0.42 4.88 6.43
N GLU A 160 1.15 4.11 5.63
CA GLU A 160 1.03 2.66 5.59
C GLU A 160 1.14 2.18 7.03
N GLY A 161 0.01 1.92 7.67
CA GLY A 161 0.02 1.31 8.98
C GLY A 161 0.41 -0.16 8.82
N LYS A 162 0.75 -0.78 9.94
CA LYS A 162 1.50 -2.03 9.92
C LYS A 162 0.63 -3.16 9.36
N PRO A 163 1.12 -3.92 8.35
CA PRO A 163 0.53 -5.19 7.96
C PRO A 163 0.39 -6.10 9.19
N SER A 164 -0.63 -6.94 9.18
CA SER A 164 -0.86 -7.91 10.24
C SER A 164 -0.63 -9.31 9.73
N ASP A 165 0.34 -9.98 10.34
CA ASP A 165 0.63 -11.37 10.04
C ASP A 165 -0.30 -12.29 10.83
N PHE A 166 -0.53 -13.49 10.28
CA PHE A 166 -1.15 -14.62 10.93
C PHE A 166 -0.52 -15.92 10.41
N GLU A 167 -0.65 -17.01 11.17
CA GLU A 167 -0.08 -18.30 10.80
C GLU A 167 -0.93 -18.98 9.72
N VAL A 168 -0.25 -19.62 8.77
CA VAL A 168 -0.88 -20.35 7.65
C VAL A 168 -0.15 -21.68 7.43
N PRO A 169 -0.85 -22.72 6.93
CA PRO A 169 -0.22 -23.97 6.53
C PRO A 169 0.85 -23.78 5.43
N GLU A 170 1.85 -24.68 5.38
CA GLU A 170 2.90 -24.64 4.36
C GLU A 170 2.34 -24.79 2.93
N THR A 171 1.26 -25.54 2.77
CA THR A 171 0.52 -25.69 1.52
C THR A 171 0.05 -24.34 0.95
N PHE A 172 -0.29 -23.37 1.80
CA PHE A 172 -0.67 -22.03 1.35
C PHE A 172 0.52 -21.26 0.78
N LEU A 173 1.71 -21.37 1.39
CA LEU A 173 2.91 -20.73 0.88
C LEU A 173 3.36 -21.34 -0.45
N ASN A 174 3.26 -22.66 -0.60
CA ASN A 174 3.50 -23.33 -1.88
C ASN A 174 2.53 -22.81 -2.94
N ARG A 175 1.25 -22.68 -2.60
CA ARG A 175 0.24 -22.14 -3.53
C ARG A 175 0.43 -20.67 -3.86
N LEU A 176 0.90 -19.86 -2.91
CA LEU A 176 1.29 -18.48 -3.15
C LEU A 176 2.40 -18.40 -4.20
N GLN A 177 3.41 -19.26 -4.10
CA GLN A 177 4.49 -19.33 -5.08
C GLN A 177 3.99 -19.74 -6.48
N ASP A 178 3.08 -20.71 -6.57
CA ASP A 178 2.46 -21.13 -7.84
C ASP A 178 1.73 -19.96 -8.52
N LEU A 179 0.84 -19.30 -7.79
CA LEU A 179 0.11 -18.12 -8.30
C LEU A 179 1.06 -17.02 -8.70
N SER A 180 2.10 -16.78 -7.90
CA SER A 180 3.07 -15.72 -8.17
C SER A 180 3.92 -16.02 -9.40
N SER A 181 4.11 -17.29 -9.75
CA SER A 181 4.79 -17.73 -10.98
C SER A 181 4.00 -17.40 -12.25
N CYS A 182 2.67 -17.22 -12.15
CA CYS A 182 1.86 -16.78 -13.29
C CYS A 182 2.19 -15.34 -13.72
N PHE A 183 2.63 -14.46 -12.80
CA PHE A 183 3.05 -13.10 -13.17
C PHE A 183 4.23 -13.10 -14.16
N LEU A 184 5.14 -14.07 -14.05
CA LEU A 184 6.33 -14.14 -14.91
C LEU A 184 5.97 -14.49 -16.37
N LYS A 185 4.87 -15.21 -16.60
CA LYS A 185 4.43 -15.63 -17.94
C LYS A 185 3.98 -14.43 -18.78
N ASP A 186 3.26 -13.50 -18.16
CA ASP A 186 2.63 -12.35 -18.83
C ASP A 186 3.05 -11.01 -18.21
N ILE A 187 4.31 -10.90 -17.78
CA ILE A 187 4.84 -9.76 -16.99
C ILE A 187 4.54 -8.39 -17.64
N ALA A 188 4.54 -8.33 -18.96
CA ALA A 188 4.20 -7.14 -19.74
C ALA A 188 2.81 -6.58 -19.41
N VAL A 189 1.82 -7.46 -19.24
CA VAL A 189 0.44 -7.07 -18.96
C VAL A 189 0.37 -6.44 -17.58
N PHE A 190 0.93 -7.10 -16.57
CA PHE A 190 0.96 -6.62 -15.19
C PHE A 190 1.74 -5.30 -14.99
N ILE A 191 2.63 -4.97 -15.92
CA ILE A 191 3.37 -3.70 -15.90
C ILE A 191 2.56 -2.57 -16.53
N THR A 192 1.81 -2.85 -17.59
CA THR A 192 1.22 -1.82 -18.48
C THR A 192 -0.28 -1.62 -18.28
N ASP A 193 -1.02 -2.66 -17.90
CA ASP A 193 -2.44 -2.58 -17.63
C ASP A 193 -2.71 -2.16 -16.16
N LYS A 194 -3.61 -1.20 -16.00
CA LYS A 194 -3.87 -0.55 -14.71
C LYS A 194 -4.47 -1.50 -13.68
N ILE A 195 -5.36 -2.40 -14.09
CA ILE A 195 -6.10 -3.26 -13.16
C ILE A 195 -5.20 -4.41 -12.69
N SER A 196 -4.58 -5.11 -13.64
CA SER A 196 -3.67 -6.22 -13.36
C SER A 196 -2.42 -5.77 -12.59
N SER A 197 -1.93 -4.55 -12.81
CA SER A 197 -0.81 -3.98 -12.04
C SER A 197 -1.06 -3.96 -10.53
N PHE A 198 -2.29 -3.73 -10.08
CA PHE A 198 -2.60 -3.80 -8.65
C PHE A 198 -2.39 -5.19 -8.05
N CYS A 199 -2.59 -6.25 -8.83
CA CYS A 199 -2.35 -7.62 -8.38
C CYS A 199 -0.85 -7.86 -8.16
N LEU A 200 0.00 -7.40 -9.08
CA LEU A 200 1.45 -7.53 -8.95
C LEU A 200 2.01 -6.66 -7.81
N GLN A 201 1.47 -5.45 -7.62
CA GLN A 201 1.82 -4.59 -6.48
C GLN A 201 1.55 -5.29 -5.14
N VAL A 202 0.37 -5.89 -4.97
CA VAL A 202 0.06 -6.67 -3.75
C VAL A 202 0.97 -7.90 -3.64
N ALA A 203 1.21 -8.61 -4.74
CA ALA A 203 2.11 -9.76 -4.73
C ALA A 203 3.50 -9.39 -4.21
N LEU A 204 4.10 -8.29 -4.69
CA LEU A 204 5.42 -7.83 -4.22
C LEU A 204 5.43 -7.55 -2.70
N GLN A 205 4.40 -6.89 -2.17
CA GLN A 205 4.30 -6.60 -0.73
C GLN A 205 4.23 -7.88 0.12
N ILE A 206 3.51 -8.90 -0.35
CA ILE A 206 3.38 -10.17 0.37
C ILE A 206 4.65 -11.01 0.22
N LEU A 207 5.15 -11.15 -1.00
CA LEU A 207 6.29 -12.00 -1.32
C LEU A 207 7.57 -11.50 -0.67
N HIS A 208 7.79 -10.19 -0.57
CA HIS A 208 8.95 -9.64 0.14
C HIS A 208 9.05 -10.15 1.59
N ARG A 209 7.90 -10.33 2.25
CA ARG A 209 7.81 -10.78 3.64
C ARG A 209 7.91 -12.30 3.80
N LYS A 210 7.37 -13.05 2.83
CA LYS A 210 7.13 -14.50 2.97
C LYS A 210 8.01 -15.36 2.07
N LEU A 211 8.31 -14.87 0.86
CA LEU A 211 9.10 -15.55 -0.17
C LEU A 211 10.11 -14.56 -0.81
N PRO A 212 11.06 -14.00 -0.03
CA PRO A 212 11.90 -12.88 -0.47
C PRO A 212 12.74 -13.18 -1.71
N GLN A 213 13.22 -14.43 -1.85
CA GLN A 213 13.96 -14.86 -3.05
C GLN A 213 13.09 -14.80 -4.31
N PHE A 214 11.83 -15.21 -4.20
CA PHE A 214 10.88 -15.14 -5.32
C PHE A 214 10.48 -13.69 -5.61
N CYS A 215 10.29 -12.86 -4.58
CA CYS A 215 10.09 -11.43 -4.74
C CYS A 215 11.24 -10.78 -5.52
N ALA A 216 12.49 -11.12 -5.16
CA ALA A 216 13.67 -10.62 -5.86
C ALA A 216 13.69 -11.02 -7.34
N GLN A 217 13.27 -12.25 -7.67
CA GLN A 217 13.14 -12.71 -9.06
C GLN A 217 12.08 -11.90 -9.83
N LEU A 218 10.90 -11.67 -9.25
CA LEU A 218 9.86 -10.83 -9.85
C LEU A 218 10.35 -9.39 -10.07
N CYS A 219 11.02 -8.78 -9.09
CA CYS A 219 11.61 -7.46 -9.26
C CYS A 219 12.62 -7.43 -10.41
N SER A 220 13.48 -8.45 -10.53
CA SER A 220 14.40 -8.58 -11.67
C SER A 220 13.67 -8.68 -13.00
N ALA A 221 12.58 -9.44 -13.07
CA ALA A 221 11.78 -9.58 -14.29
C ALA A 221 11.12 -8.25 -14.68
N VAL A 222 10.56 -7.50 -13.71
CA VAL A 222 9.96 -6.18 -13.95
C VAL A 222 11.01 -5.20 -14.46
N ILE A 223 12.14 -5.05 -13.75
CA ILE A 223 13.21 -4.13 -14.14
C ILE A 223 13.79 -4.53 -15.50
N GLY A 224 14.07 -5.82 -15.71
CA GLY A 224 14.60 -6.34 -16.97
C GLY A 224 13.66 -6.09 -18.15
N TYR A 225 12.36 -6.33 -17.98
CA TYR A 225 11.36 -6.02 -19.01
C TYR A 225 11.36 -4.53 -19.35
N LEU A 226 11.26 -3.65 -18.34
CA LEU A 226 11.21 -2.20 -18.56
C LEU A 226 12.48 -1.68 -19.23
N SER A 227 13.66 -2.11 -18.76
CA SER A 227 14.94 -1.72 -19.33
C SER A 227 15.06 -2.14 -20.80
N SER A 228 14.50 -3.29 -21.18
CA SER A 228 14.53 -3.78 -22.57
C SER A 228 13.65 -2.97 -23.55
N ARG A 229 12.70 -2.17 -23.04
CA ARG A 229 11.74 -1.42 -23.87
C ARG A 229 12.25 -0.05 -24.32
N ASN A 230 13.35 0.43 -23.76
CA ASN A 230 13.90 1.75 -24.07
C ASN A 230 15.42 1.72 -24.26
N SER A 231 15.95 0.60 -24.77
CA SER A 231 17.39 0.33 -24.93
C SER A 231 18.12 1.28 -25.90
N SER A 232 17.38 2.09 -26.66
CA SER A 232 17.92 2.98 -27.70
C SER A 232 17.85 4.47 -27.34
N ALA A 233 17.39 4.83 -26.14
CA ALA A 233 17.35 6.22 -25.71
C ALA A 233 18.72 6.67 -25.18
N ASP A 234 19.11 7.91 -25.51
CA ASP A 234 20.22 8.61 -24.86
C ASP A 234 19.81 8.94 -23.42
N GLY A 235 19.90 7.96 -22.51
CA GLY A 235 19.52 8.09 -21.12
C GLY A 235 19.08 6.78 -20.46
N SER A 236 18.72 6.84 -19.19
CA SER A 236 18.26 5.67 -18.45
C SER A 236 16.95 5.13 -19.04
N PRO A 237 16.87 3.82 -19.36
CA PRO A 237 15.69 3.25 -20.00
C PRO A 237 14.45 3.28 -19.08
N LEU A 238 14.64 3.35 -17.75
CA LEU A 238 13.55 3.40 -16.77
C LEU A 238 12.88 4.77 -16.64
N LEU A 239 13.53 5.86 -17.07
CA LEU A 239 13.01 7.22 -16.84
C LEU A 239 11.64 7.47 -17.47
N LEU A 240 11.37 6.86 -18.63
CA LEU A 240 10.05 6.92 -19.28
C LEU A 240 8.96 6.33 -18.37
N PHE A 241 9.24 5.18 -17.76
CA PHE A 241 8.28 4.44 -16.93
C PHE A 241 8.09 5.05 -15.55
N LEU A 242 9.11 5.72 -15.01
CA LEU A 242 8.99 6.53 -13.80
C LEU A 242 8.03 7.73 -13.99
N ARG A 243 7.75 8.12 -15.24
CA ARG A 243 6.84 9.22 -15.59
C ARG A 243 5.45 8.74 -16.04
N ASP A 244 5.27 7.46 -16.26
CA ASP A 244 3.99 6.88 -16.70
C ASP A 244 3.05 6.62 -15.52
N GLN A 245 1.74 6.79 -15.71
CA GLN A 245 0.77 6.77 -14.61
C GLN A 245 0.55 5.37 -13.99
N THR A 246 0.79 4.30 -14.75
CA THR A 246 0.58 2.92 -14.28
C THR A 246 1.88 2.34 -13.77
N SER A 247 2.92 2.31 -14.61
CA SER A 247 4.20 1.67 -14.30
C SER A 247 4.97 2.38 -13.19
N SER A 248 4.81 3.70 -13.01
CA SER A 248 5.38 4.42 -11.86
C SER A 248 4.88 3.87 -10.52
N ARG A 249 3.59 3.51 -10.42
CA ARG A 249 2.99 2.94 -9.19
C ARG A 249 3.49 1.54 -8.90
N LEU A 250 3.76 0.75 -9.94
CA LEU A 250 4.43 -0.55 -9.76
C LEU A 250 5.89 -0.37 -9.34
N LEU A 251 6.61 0.56 -9.97
CA LEU A 251 8.01 0.87 -9.62
C LEU A 251 8.14 1.39 -8.19
N GLU A 252 7.17 2.17 -7.71
CA GLU A 252 7.05 2.55 -6.29
C GLU A 252 7.13 1.31 -5.37
N GLN A 253 6.39 0.24 -5.67
CA GLN A 253 6.42 -0.99 -4.88
C GLN A 253 7.71 -1.77 -5.05
N VAL A 254 8.26 -1.84 -6.27
CA VAL A 254 9.57 -2.47 -6.53
C VAL A 254 10.65 -1.82 -5.67
N LEU A 255 10.71 -0.48 -5.63
CA LEU A 255 11.70 0.26 -4.85
C LEU A 255 11.65 -0.06 -3.36
N LEU A 256 10.43 -0.19 -2.80
CA LEU A 256 10.24 -0.48 -1.37
C LEU A 256 10.67 -1.91 -0.96
N VAL A 257 10.67 -2.86 -1.89
CA VAL A 257 10.96 -4.28 -1.59
C VAL A 257 12.34 -4.76 -2.05
N LEU A 258 13.10 -3.90 -2.75
CA LEU A 258 14.46 -4.22 -3.18
C LEU A 258 15.42 -4.30 -1.99
N GLU A 259 16.35 -5.26 -2.05
CA GLU A 259 17.46 -5.33 -1.11
C GLU A 259 18.44 -4.16 -1.31
N PRO A 260 19.09 -3.66 -0.24
CA PRO A 260 19.93 -2.45 -0.31
C PRO A 260 20.99 -2.46 -1.44
N PRO A 261 21.74 -3.55 -1.69
CA PRO A 261 22.72 -3.57 -2.78
C PRO A 261 22.08 -3.41 -4.17
N ARG A 262 20.89 -3.99 -4.36
CA ARG A 262 20.16 -3.88 -5.63
C ARG A 262 19.55 -2.50 -5.81
N LEU A 263 19.06 -1.90 -4.73
CA LEU A 263 18.57 -0.52 -4.73
C LEU A 263 19.70 0.45 -5.10
N GLN A 264 20.91 0.22 -4.57
CA GLN A 264 22.08 1.01 -4.90
C GLN A 264 22.46 0.90 -6.39
N SER A 265 22.56 -0.32 -6.94
CA SER A 265 22.81 -0.52 -8.38
C SER A 265 21.73 0.16 -9.23
N LEU A 266 20.45 0.01 -8.87
CA LEU A 266 19.35 0.67 -9.58
C LEU A 266 19.49 2.20 -9.55
N PHE A 267 19.91 2.76 -8.42
CA PHE A 267 20.14 4.20 -8.30
C PHE A 267 21.26 4.66 -9.23
N GLU A 268 22.41 4.01 -9.19
CA GLU A 268 23.59 4.31 -10.00
C GLU A 268 23.28 4.21 -11.50
N ASP A 269 22.53 3.19 -11.91
CA ASP A 269 22.21 2.92 -13.31
C ASP A 269 21.11 3.84 -13.88
N HIS A 270 20.17 4.28 -13.04
CA HIS A 270 18.91 4.85 -13.54
C HIS A 270 18.45 6.18 -12.94
N PHE A 271 18.86 6.51 -11.71
CA PHE A 271 18.38 7.69 -10.98
C PHE A 271 19.43 8.78 -10.82
N GLN A 272 20.70 8.40 -10.72
CA GLN A 272 21.80 9.33 -10.50
C GLN A 272 21.87 10.37 -11.61
N GLY A 273 21.94 11.65 -11.23
CA GLY A 273 21.92 12.80 -12.12
C GLY A 273 20.53 13.19 -12.64
N GLN A 274 19.45 12.54 -12.18
CA GLN A 274 18.07 12.81 -12.59
C GLN A 274 17.16 13.20 -11.44
N LEU A 275 17.61 13.18 -10.19
CA LEU A 275 16.75 13.30 -9.00
C LEU A 275 16.01 14.64 -8.96
N GLN A 276 16.65 15.75 -9.32
CA GLN A 276 15.99 17.06 -9.36
C GLN A 276 14.88 17.11 -10.42
N THR A 277 15.15 16.54 -11.60
CA THR A 277 14.15 16.42 -12.69
C THR A 277 12.98 15.54 -12.27
N LEU A 278 13.24 14.43 -11.57
CA LEU A 278 12.21 13.54 -11.06
C LEU A 278 11.39 14.21 -9.94
N ALA A 279 12.06 14.93 -9.04
CA ALA A 279 11.43 15.67 -7.95
C ALA A 279 10.48 16.76 -8.46
N ALA A 280 10.79 17.38 -9.60
CA ALA A 280 9.95 18.39 -10.24
C ALA A 280 8.80 17.82 -11.09
N HIS A 281 8.80 16.52 -11.39
CA HIS A 281 7.80 15.92 -12.27
C HIS A 281 6.52 15.52 -11.50
N PRO A 282 5.31 15.83 -11.99
CA PRO A 282 4.05 15.57 -11.28
C PRO A 282 3.75 14.08 -11.03
N ILE A 283 4.35 13.17 -11.79
CA ILE A 283 4.23 11.72 -11.59
C ILE A 283 5.50 11.11 -10.98
N ALA A 284 6.68 11.56 -11.39
CA ALA A 284 7.93 10.85 -11.05
C ALA A 284 8.46 11.20 -9.66
N ASN A 285 7.92 12.27 -9.05
CA ASN A 285 8.19 12.60 -7.66
C ASN A 285 7.70 11.50 -6.70
N PHE A 286 6.68 10.69 -7.05
CA PHE A 286 6.18 9.62 -6.18
C PHE A 286 7.13 8.41 -6.11
N PRO A 287 7.60 7.83 -7.24
CA PRO A 287 8.70 6.87 -7.21
C PRO A 287 9.95 7.38 -6.49
N LEU A 288 10.31 8.66 -6.66
CA LEU A 288 11.44 9.25 -5.94
C LEU A 288 11.22 9.23 -4.42
N GLN A 289 10.01 9.56 -3.95
CA GLN A 289 9.69 9.44 -2.52
C GLN A 289 9.86 8.00 -2.03
N ARG A 290 9.44 7.00 -2.81
CA ARG A 290 9.63 5.58 -2.44
C ARG A 290 11.08 5.14 -2.44
N LEU A 291 11.89 5.62 -3.39
CA LEU A 291 13.35 5.43 -3.36
C LEU A 291 13.92 5.95 -2.03
N LEU A 292 13.58 7.18 -1.64
CA LEU A 292 14.02 7.82 -0.39
C LEU A 292 13.51 7.06 0.86
N ASP A 293 12.28 6.55 0.81
CA ASP A 293 11.71 5.71 1.86
C ASP A 293 12.50 4.40 2.04
N ALA A 294 13.02 3.83 0.95
CA ALA A 294 13.79 2.60 0.92
C ALA A 294 15.29 2.78 1.25
N VAL A 295 15.83 4.02 1.26
CA VAL A 295 17.23 4.27 1.64
C VAL A 295 17.45 3.92 3.12
N THR A 296 18.37 2.98 3.35
CA THR A 296 18.76 2.45 4.67
C THR A 296 20.26 2.50 4.94
N THR A 297 21.08 2.83 3.94
CA THR A 297 22.55 2.84 4.04
C THR A 297 23.12 4.25 3.83
N PRO A 298 24.19 4.63 4.55
CA PRO A 298 24.86 5.91 4.34
C PRO A 298 25.51 6.03 2.96
N GLU A 299 25.95 4.91 2.38
CA GLU A 299 26.56 4.84 1.05
C GLU A 299 25.59 5.31 -0.04
N LEU A 300 24.30 4.93 0.06
CA LEU A 300 23.27 5.37 -0.88
C LEU A 300 22.72 6.76 -0.50
N LEU A 301 22.58 7.07 0.79
CA LEU A 301 22.04 8.36 1.23
C LEU A 301 22.94 9.53 0.81
N SER A 302 24.26 9.37 0.88
CA SER A 302 25.21 10.46 0.61
C SER A 302 25.04 11.06 -0.80
N PRO A 303 25.15 10.29 -1.90
CA PRO A 303 24.98 10.85 -3.26
C PRO A 303 23.56 11.37 -3.49
N VAL A 304 22.53 10.69 -2.98
CA VAL A 304 21.14 11.13 -3.06
C VAL A 304 20.94 12.50 -2.41
N PHE A 305 21.53 12.69 -1.22
CA PHE A 305 21.45 13.95 -0.47
C PHE A 305 22.17 15.08 -1.20
N GLU A 306 23.39 14.86 -1.67
CA GLU A 306 24.14 15.89 -2.41
C GLU A 306 23.40 16.34 -3.66
N GLU A 307 22.78 15.42 -4.40
CA GLU A 307 22.08 15.76 -5.64
C GLU A 307 20.74 16.48 -5.38
N LEU A 308 19.96 16.11 -4.36
CA LEU A 308 18.67 16.72 -4.06
C LEU A 308 18.75 18.00 -3.22
N SER A 309 19.77 18.14 -2.38
CA SER A 309 19.87 19.27 -1.44
C SER A 309 19.74 20.66 -2.07
N PRO A 310 20.28 20.95 -3.28
CA PRO A 310 20.15 22.27 -3.90
C PRO A 310 18.73 22.58 -4.39
N ALA A 311 17.88 21.57 -4.53
CA ALA A 311 16.55 21.71 -5.13
C ALA A 311 15.41 21.78 -4.10
N LEU A 312 15.69 21.69 -2.79
CA LEU A 312 14.63 21.55 -1.77
C LEU A 312 13.63 22.70 -1.78
N GLU A 313 14.09 23.94 -1.88
CA GLU A 313 13.20 25.11 -1.96
C GLU A 313 12.33 25.08 -3.23
N ALA A 314 12.93 24.81 -4.39
CA ALA A 314 12.21 24.71 -5.65
C ALA A 314 11.15 23.58 -5.63
N VAL A 315 11.48 22.43 -5.03
CA VAL A 315 10.58 21.29 -4.88
C VAL A 315 9.40 21.63 -3.95
N LEU A 316 9.65 22.38 -2.87
CA LEU A 316 8.57 22.90 -2.00
C LEU A 316 7.67 23.87 -2.75
N ALA A 317 8.26 24.83 -3.47
CA ALA A 317 7.52 25.83 -4.25
C ALA A 317 6.68 25.20 -5.38
N GLN A 318 7.13 24.09 -5.95
CA GLN A 318 6.39 23.32 -6.96
C GLN A 318 5.25 22.47 -6.37
N GLY A 319 5.07 22.46 -5.05
CA GLY A 319 4.01 21.70 -4.39
C GLY A 319 4.31 20.21 -4.25
N HIS A 320 5.59 19.82 -4.22
CA HIS A 320 6.03 18.43 -4.00
C HIS A 320 6.71 18.22 -2.62
N PRO A 321 6.10 18.66 -1.49
CA PRO A 321 6.73 18.56 -0.17
C PRO A 321 6.99 17.11 0.27
N GLY A 322 6.29 16.14 -0.33
CA GLY A 322 6.49 14.72 -0.08
C GLY A 322 7.94 14.27 -0.32
N VAL A 323 8.62 14.81 -1.33
CA VAL A 323 10.04 14.50 -1.61
C VAL A 323 10.93 14.96 -0.46
N VAL A 324 10.70 16.17 0.04
CA VAL A 324 11.46 16.73 1.17
C VAL A 324 11.18 15.95 2.45
N ILE A 325 9.92 15.59 2.71
CA ILE A 325 9.54 14.75 3.86
C ILE A 325 10.23 13.39 3.79
N ALA A 326 10.26 12.75 2.62
CA ALA A 326 10.91 11.46 2.43
C ALA A 326 12.44 11.56 2.61
N LEU A 327 13.08 12.63 2.12
CA LEU A 327 14.52 12.88 2.33
C LEU A 327 14.84 13.05 3.81
N VAL A 328 14.07 13.88 4.54
CA VAL A 328 14.22 14.03 6.00
C VAL A 328 14.00 12.70 6.71
N GLY A 329 13.02 11.90 6.25
CA GLY A 329 12.78 10.55 6.72
C GLY A 329 13.99 9.63 6.53
N ALA A 330 14.65 9.70 5.37
CA ALA A 330 15.87 8.96 5.07
C ALA A 330 17.04 9.39 5.97
N CYS A 331 17.27 10.70 6.12
CA CYS A 331 18.28 11.24 7.03
C CYS A 331 18.09 10.73 8.47
N ARG A 332 16.85 10.72 8.96
CA ARG A 332 16.52 10.20 10.30
C ARG A 332 16.73 8.70 10.40
N ARG A 333 16.30 7.94 9.39
CA ARG A 333 16.36 6.48 9.38
C ARG A 333 17.79 5.95 9.31
N VAL A 334 18.65 6.59 8.53
CA VAL A 334 20.07 6.24 8.41
C VAL A 334 20.91 6.83 9.55
N GLY A 335 20.48 7.95 10.13
CA GLY A 335 21.24 8.66 11.16
C GLY A 335 22.36 9.54 10.60
N ALA A 336 22.16 10.10 9.40
CA ALA A 336 23.14 10.95 8.72
C ALA A 336 22.48 12.21 8.13
N HIS A 337 23.27 13.27 7.92
CA HIS A 337 22.86 14.57 7.36
C HIS A 337 21.74 15.33 8.13
N GLN A 338 21.34 14.90 9.32
CA GLN A 338 20.22 15.50 10.08
C GLN A 338 20.41 16.99 10.37
N ALA A 339 21.61 17.42 10.79
CA ALA A 339 21.89 18.83 11.03
C ALA A 339 21.88 19.64 9.72
N ARG A 340 22.45 19.08 8.64
CA ARG A 340 22.53 19.75 7.33
C ARG A 340 21.16 19.89 6.69
N VAL A 341 20.30 18.87 6.76
CA VAL A 341 18.93 18.95 6.22
C VAL A 341 18.10 19.97 6.99
N LEU A 342 18.26 20.07 8.32
CA LEU A 342 17.59 21.10 9.10
C LEU A 342 18.04 22.51 8.69
N GLN A 343 19.35 22.72 8.51
CA GLN A 343 19.89 23.99 8.04
C GLN A 343 19.32 24.38 6.67
N LEU A 344 19.31 23.46 5.71
CA LEU A 344 18.73 23.70 4.38
C LEU A 344 17.23 24.00 4.43
N LEU A 345 16.48 23.40 5.37
CA LEU A 345 15.08 23.75 5.57
C LEU A 345 14.93 25.15 6.16
N LEU A 346 15.77 25.55 7.12
CA LEU A 346 15.74 26.92 7.64
C LEU A 346 16.03 27.93 6.52
N GLU A 347 16.96 27.61 5.61
CA GLU A 347 17.28 28.40 4.43
C GLU A 347 16.10 28.46 3.46
N ALA A 348 15.53 27.32 3.05
CA ALA A 348 14.40 27.25 2.12
C ALA A 348 13.12 27.94 2.63
N PHE A 349 12.97 28.09 3.94
CA PHE A 349 11.86 28.81 4.56
C PHE A 349 12.22 30.26 4.94
N HIS A 350 13.40 30.75 4.54
CA HIS A 350 13.93 32.10 4.77
C HIS A 350 14.01 32.50 6.25
N CYS A 351 14.31 31.53 7.11
CA CYS A 351 14.41 31.72 8.56
C CYS A 351 15.74 31.27 9.17
N ALA A 352 16.74 30.91 8.35
CA ALA A 352 18.10 30.60 8.81
C ALA A 352 18.79 31.84 9.40
N GLU A 353 18.71 32.96 8.69
CA GLU A 353 19.32 34.23 9.08
C GLU A 353 18.30 35.38 9.02
N PRO A 354 18.37 36.34 9.96
CA PRO A 354 19.17 36.31 11.19
C PRO A 354 18.70 35.21 12.16
N PRO A 355 19.49 34.80 13.19
CA PRO A 355 19.14 33.71 14.09
C PRO A 355 17.84 33.95 14.86
N SER A 356 17.44 35.22 15.02
CA SER A 356 16.15 35.60 15.60
C SER A 356 14.95 35.12 14.81
N ARG A 357 15.07 34.84 13.50
CA ARG A 357 14.00 34.26 12.66
C ARG A 357 13.78 32.77 12.91
N GLN A 358 14.77 32.05 13.43
CA GLN A 358 14.68 30.59 13.62
C GLN A 358 13.56 30.18 14.59
N VAL A 359 13.15 31.06 15.51
CA VAL A 359 12.00 30.81 16.41
C VAL A 359 10.67 30.67 15.65
N ALA A 360 10.60 31.14 14.40
CA ALA A 360 9.46 31.00 13.53
C ALA A 360 9.47 29.71 12.71
N CYS A 361 10.48 28.84 12.80
CA CYS A 361 10.57 27.66 11.93
C CYS A 361 9.36 26.73 12.05
N VAL A 362 8.82 26.52 13.26
CA VAL A 362 7.66 25.65 13.50
C VAL A 362 6.42 26.12 12.74
N PRO A 363 5.92 27.36 12.89
CA PRO A 363 4.78 27.81 12.12
C PRO A 363 5.02 27.79 10.60
N LEU A 364 6.22 28.15 10.13
CA LEU A 364 6.55 28.14 8.70
C LEU A 364 6.51 26.74 8.09
N PHE A 365 7.10 25.75 8.77
CA PHE A 365 7.05 24.36 8.34
C PHE A 365 5.62 23.80 8.39
N ALA A 366 4.84 24.18 9.40
CA ALA A 366 3.46 23.72 9.54
C ALA A 366 2.54 24.28 8.44
N THR A 367 2.78 25.49 7.95
CA THR A 367 1.99 26.11 6.88
C THR A 367 2.58 25.94 5.49
N LEU A 368 3.79 25.39 5.37
CA LEU A 368 4.55 25.30 4.11
C LEU A 368 4.68 26.67 3.40
N THR A 369 4.94 27.73 4.17
CA THR A 369 5.11 29.10 3.64
C THR A 369 6.43 29.69 4.10
N ALA A 370 7.15 30.37 3.21
CA ALA A 370 8.36 31.11 3.57
C ALA A 370 8.05 32.29 4.52
N TYR A 371 9.06 32.76 5.23
CA TYR A 371 8.95 33.79 6.28
C TYR A 371 8.19 35.04 5.83
N GLU A 372 8.55 35.59 4.66
CA GLU A 372 7.98 36.82 4.12
C GLU A 372 6.49 36.65 3.80
N VAL A 373 6.12 35.49 3.25
CA VAL A 373 4.72 35.15 2.91
C VAL A 373 3.89 35.00 4.18
N TYR A 374 4.42 34.32 5.20
CA TYR A 374 3.72 34.10 6.47
C TYR A 374 3.44 35.40 7.22
N TYR A 375 4.45 36.29 7.30
CA TYR A 375 4.34 37.58 7.98
C TYR A 375 3.79 38.71 7.11
N ARG A 376 3.48 38.44 5.83
CA ARG A 376 2.99 39.40 4.83
C ARG A 376 3.91 40.62 4.71
N LEU A 377 5.21 40.36 4.67
CA LEU A 377 6.20 41.40 4.44
C LEU A 377 6.18 41.77 2.96
N ALA A 378 6.08 43.05 2.65
CA ALA A 378 6.24 43.52 1.28
C ALA A 378 7.71 43.35 0.88
N GLU A 379 7.97 42.91 -0.36
CA GLU A 379 9.30 42.96 -0.96
C GLU A 379 9.70 44.43 -1.16
N GLU A 380 10.20 45.08 -0.10
CA GLU A 380 10.88 46.37 -0.25
C GLU A 380 12.30 46.09 -0.75
N GLU A 381 12.53 46.27 -2.05
CA GLU A 381 13.85 46.21 -2.67
C GLU A 381 14.84 47.11 -1.90
N GLY A 382 15.78 46.49 -1.18
CA GLY A 382 17.02 47.14 -0.75
C GLY A 382 17.06 47.78 0.65
N ALA A 383 16.05 47.58 1.52
CA ALA A 383 16.10 48.06 2.90
C ALA A 383 16.23 46.89 3.91
N VAL A 384 17.19 46.98 4.84
CA VAL A 384 17.31 46.04 5.96
C VAL A 384 16.04 46.16 6.82
N PRO A 385 15.21 45.11 6.98
CA PRO A 385 13.98 45.20 7.74
C PRO A 385 14.25 45.51 9.22
N ALA A 386 13.59 46.52 9.77
CA ALA A 386 13.63 46.86 11.19
C ALA A 386 12.81 45.86 12.03
N GLU A 387 13.12 44.57 11.98
CA GLU A 387 12.26 43.51 12.55
C GLU A 387 12.49 43.22 14.04
N HIS A 388 13.44 43.89 14.71
CA HIS A 388 13.81 43.54 16.09
C HIS A 388 13.05 44.31 17.18
N GLN A 389 11.75 44.57 16.97
CA GLN A 389 10.87 45.10 18.03
C GLN A 389 9.49 44.42 18.06
N VAL A 390 9.43 43.09 18.14
CA VAL A 390 8.23 42.42 18.66
C VAL A 390 8.54 41.82 20.02
N ARG A 391 8.31 42.63 21.05
CA ARG A 391 8.37 42.23 22.45
C ARG A 391 7.22 41.24 22.71
N TRP A 392 7.53 39.95 22.79
CA TRP A 392 6.58 38.91 23.18
C TRP A 392 5.94 39.29 24.54
N LYS A 393 4.64 39.58 24.54
CA LYS A 393 3.85 39.69 25.77
C LYS A 393 3.29 38.30 26.09
N TRP A 394 3.80 37.70 27.16
CA TRP A 394 3.17 36.54 27.79
C TRP A 394 1.71 36.89 28.16
N PRO A 395 0.72 36.02 27.89
CA PRO A 395 -0.64 36.26 28.36
C PRO A 395 -0.63 36.25 29.89
N ARG A 396 -1.11 37.35 30.50
CA ARG A 396 -1.23 37.46 31.95
C ARG A 396 -2.04 36.28 32.50
N PRO A 397 -1.63 35.65 33.61
CA PRO A 397 -2.47 34.65 34.26
C PRO A 397 -3.78 35.34 34.66
N GLY A 398 -4.88 34.83 34.11
CA GLY A 398 -6.22 35.28 34.43
C GLY A 398 -6.47 35.10 35.92
N LEU A 399 -6.88 36.20 36.56
CA LEU A 399 -7.45 36.23 37.90
C LEU A 399 -8.62 35.25 37.98
N TRP A 400 -8.44 34.12 38.65
CA TRP A 400 -9.56 33.38 39.22
C TRP A 400 -9.99 34.14 40.47
N GLY A 401 -11.03 34.96 40.30
CA GLY A 401 -11.72 35.62 41.38
C GLY A 401 -12.85 34.75 41.91
N LYS A 402 -12.71 34.39 43.18
CA LYS A 402 -13.69 33.89 44.16
C LYS A 402 -14.26 32.47 43.99
#